data_AF-A0A1J3FLI4-F1
#
_entry.id   AF-A0A1J3FLI4-F1
#
_cell.length_a   1.000
_cell.length_b   1.000
_cell.length_c   1.000
_cell.angle_alpha   90.00
_cell.angle_beta   90.00
_cell.angle_gamma   90.00
#
_symmetry.space_group_name_H-M   'P 1'
#
loop_
_entity.id
_entity.type
_entity.pdbx_description
1 polymer ?
#
loop_
_entity_poly.entity_id
_entity_poly.type
_entity_poly.pdbx_seq_one_letter_code
_entity_poly.pdbx_strand_id
1 'polypeptide(L)' 'MANSKYEYVKSFELEDEVMLPNLMVLRIDGRDFSRFSQVHEFEKPNDEAALSLMNSCSAAVLEEFPDVIFAYGYSDE' A
#
# COMPACT_ATOMS: atom_id res chain seq x y z
N MET A 1 -28.65 16.35 -19.40
CA MET A 1 -27.42 15.99 -18.64
C MET A 1 -26.22 16.30 -19.52
N ALA A 2 -25.27 17.09 -19.03
CA ALA A 2 -24.20 17.67 -19.85
C ALA A 2 -23.08 16.68 -20.24
N ASN A 3 -23.01 15.48 -19.66
CA ASN A 3 -21.91 14.52 -19.86
C ASN A 3 -22.30 13.17 -20.50
N SER A 4 -23.54 12.99 -21.00
CA SER A 4 -23.97 11.70 -21.59
C SER A 4 -23.21 11.29 -22.86
N LYS A 5 -22.58 12.24 -23.56
CA LYS A 5 -21.80 11.97 -24.78
C LYS A 5 -20.59 11.05 -24.54
N TYR A 6 -20.03 11.05 -23.32
CA TYR A 6 -18.80 10.34 -23.00
C TYR A 6 -19.00 9.21 -21.99
N GLU A 7 -20.22 8.94 -21.56
CA GLU A 7 -20.52 7.92 -20.52
C GLU A 7 -20.13 6.50 -20.94
N TYR A 8 -20.10 6.22 -22.24
CA TYR A 8 -19.68 4.92 -22.79
C TYR A 8 -18.25 4.53 -22.42
N VAL A 9 -17.38 5.47 -22.04
CA VAL A 9 -16.00 5.14 -21.65
C VAL A 9 -15.95 4.27 -20.39
N LYS A 10 -16.98 4.36 -19.54
CA LYS A 10 -17.09 3.56 -18.32
C LYS A 10 -17.24 2.06 -18.61
N SER A 11 -17.81 1.67 -19.76
CA SER A 11 -17.98 0.26 -20.11
C SER A 11 -16.67 -0.45 -20.48
N PHE A 12 -15.55 0.28 -20.54
CA PHE A 12 -14.22 -0.31 -20.73
C PHE A 12 -13.51 -0.61 -19.41
N GLU A 13 -14.06 -0.19 -18.26
CA GLU A 13 -13.59 -0.62 -16.95
C GLU A 13 -13.89 -2.11 -16.77
N LEU A 14 -12.94 -2.86 -16.20
CA LEU A 14 -13.10 -4.27 -15.90
C LEU A 14 -13.12 -4.42 -14.38
N GLU A 15 -14.18 -5.03 -13.85
CA GLU A 15 -14.30 -5.33 -12.42
C GLU A 15 -13.42 -6.53 -12.07
N ASP A 16 -12.55 -6.36 -11.09
CA ASP A 16 -11.65 -7.40 -10.57
C ASP A 16 -12.10 -7.79 -9.17
N GLU A 17 -13.18 -8.56 -9.09
CA GLU A 17 -13.77 -8.99 -7.83
C GLU A 17 -12.97 -10.13 -7.18
N VAL A 18 -12.67 -9.99 -5.90
CA VAL A 18 -12.08 -11.07 -5.10
C VAL A 18 -13.19 -11.97 -4.55
N MET A 19 -13.05 -13.28 -4.75
CA MET A 19 -14.04 -14.26 -4.30
C MET A 19 -14.13 -14.33 -2.77
N LEU A 20 -15.34 -14.23 -2.22
CA LEU A 20 -15.64 -14.50 -0.81
C LEU A 20 -15.80 -16.02 -0.55
N PRO A 21 -15.49 -16.54 0.66
CA PRO A 21 -15.05 -15.86 1.88
C PRO A 21 -13.52 -15.97 2.10
N ASN A 22 -12.71 -15.62 1.10
CA ASN A 22 -11.25 -15.73 1.21
C ASN A 22 -10.64 -14.63 2.08
N LEU A 23 -9.46 -14.90 2.65
CA LEU A 23 -8.62 -13.88 3.28
C LEU A 23 -7.91 -13.06 2.19
N MET A 24 -8.04 -11.75 2.27
CA MET A 24 -7.31 -10.82 1.41
C MET A 24 -6.00 -10.43 2.09
N VAL A 25 -4.89 -10.54 1.35
CA VAL A 25 -3.57 -10.10 1.79
C VAL A 25 -3.09 -9.03 0.82
N LEU A 26 -2.86 -7.82 1.33
CA LEU A 26 -2.26 -6.73 0.59
C LEU A 26 -0.80 -6.61 1.04
N ARG A 27 0.14 -6.77 0.11
CA ARG A 27 1.56 -6.50 0.35
C ARG A 27 1.96 -5.23 -0.39
N ILE A 28 2.54 -4.30 0.34
CA ILE A 28 3.11 -3.06 -0.20
C ILE A 28 4.62 -3.19 -0.08
N ASP A 29 5.36 -2.72 -1.08
CA ASP A 29 6.82 -2.87 -1.14
C ASP A 29 7.44 -1.56 -1.65
N GLY A 30 8.55 -1.17 -1.03
CA GLY A 30 9.31 0.02 -1.38
C GLY A 30 9.89 -0.04 -2.79
N ARG A 31 9.29 0.69 -3.73
CA ARG A 31 9.84 0.77 -5.09
C ARG A 31 11.24 1.38 -5.11
N ASP A 32 12.23 0.61 -5.57
CA ASP A 32 13.63 1.03 -5.70
C ASP A 32 14.25 1.49 -4.35
N PHE A 33 13.85 0.81 -3.26
CA PHE A 33 14.23 1.22 -1.90
C PHE A 33 15.73 1.10 -1.62
N SER A 34 16.44 0.26 -2.38
CA SER A 34 17.91 0.22 -2.37
C SER A 34 18.51 1.58 -2.72
N ARG A 35 18.06 2.22 -3.81
CA ARG A 35 18.52 3.55 -4.20
C ARG A 35 18.00 4.62 -3.23
N PHE A 36 16.74 4.52 -2.82
CA PHE A 36 16.14 5.45 -1.85
C PHE A 36 16.95 5.50 -0.55
N SER A 37 17.26 4.34 0.03
CA SER A 37 18.03 4.25 1.27
C SER A 37 19.47 4.77 1.12
N GLN A 38 20.07 4.70 -0.07
CA GLN A 38 21.38 5.28 -0.35
C GLN A 38 21.33 6.80 -0.46
N VAL A 39 20.36 7.33 -1.19
CA VAL A 39 20.18 8.79 -1.38
C VAL A 39 19.84 9.49 -0.07
N HIS A 40 19.08 8.82 0.81
CA HIS A 40 18.70 9.33 2.12
C HIS A 40 19.65 8.88 3.24
N GLU A 41 20.79 8.27 2.89
CA GLU A 41 21.88 7.95 3.82
C GLU A 41 21.45 7.09 5.03
N PHE A 42 20.58 6.11 4.79
CA PHE A 42 20.07 5.22 5.84
C PHE A 42 21.19 4.45 6.53
N GLU A 43 21.09 4.34 7.85
CA GLU A 43 22.01 3.51 8.64
C GLU A 43 21.94 2.04 8.21
N LYS A 44 23.11 1.37 8.23
CA LYS A 44 23.25 -0.05 7.85
C LYS A 44 23.71 -0.87 9.05
N PRO A 45 23.17 -2.08 9.28
CA PRO A 45 22.26 -2.79 8.38
C PRO A 45 20.82 -2.29 8.42
N ASN A 46 20.40 -1.59 9.48
CA ASN A 46 19.03 -1.14 9.68
C ASN A 46 19.02 0.32 10.15
N ASP A 47 18.06 1.08 9.63
CA ASP A 47 17.79 2.46 10.04
C ASP A 47 16.54 2.50 10.92
N GLU A 48 16.71 2.84 12.19
CA GLU A 48 15.63 2.80 13.18
C GLU A 48 14.54 3.85 12.88
N ALA A 49 14.93 5.03 12.40
CA ALA A 49 13.99 6.11 12.09
C ALA A 49 13.11 5.73 10.90
N ALA A 50 13.69 5.14 9.86
CA ALA A 50 12.94 4.64 8.71
C ALA A 50 11.97 3.52 9.08
N LEU A 51 12.40 2.55 9.90
CA LEU A 51 11.54 1.46 10.36
C LEU A 51 10.41 1.97 11.27
N SER A 52 10.71 2.93 12.16
CA SER A 52 9.69 3.58 12.99
C SER A 52 8.65 4.35 12.16
N LEU A 53 9.08 4.99 11.09
CA LEU A 53 8.18 5.63 10.13
C LEU A 53 7.28 4.60 9.44
N MET A 54 7.84 3.48 8.95
CA MET A 54 7.05 2.40 8.34
C MET A 54 6.01 1.81 9.30
N ASN A 55 6.39 1.58 10.55
CA ASN A 55 5.46 1.13 11.60
C ASN A 55 4.35 2.15 11.86
N SER A 56 4.68 3.45 11.86
CA SER A 56 3.69 4.52 12.05
C SER A 56 2.71 4.59 10.87
N CYS A 57 3.20 4.41 9.64
CA CYS A 57 2.35 4.31 8.45
C CYS A 57 1.42 3.09 8.53
N SER A 58 1.94 1.92 8.94
CA SER A 58 1.14 0.70 9.11
C SER A 58 0.05 0.87 10.17
N ALA A 59 0.37 1.48 11.32
CA ALA A 59 -0.59 1.78 12.36
C ALA A 59 -1.71 2.70 11.87
N ALA A 60 -1.37 3.76 11.11
CA ALA A 60 -2.37 4.67 10.54
C ALA A 60 -3.31 3.96 9.54
N VAL A 61 -2.80 2.99 8.75
CA VAL A 61 -3.64 2.17 7.86
C VAL A 61 -4.61 1.30 8.65
N LEU A 62 -4.16 0.68 9.75
CA LEU A 62 -5.03 -0.11 10.62
C LEU A 62 -6.11 0.75 11.30
N GLU A 63 -5.79 2.00 11.66
CA GLU A 63 -6.75 2.95 12.24
C GLU A 63 -7.80 3.42 11.23
N GLU A 64 -7.39 3.68 9.98
CA GLU A 64 -8.29 4.16 8.92
C GLU A 64 -9.20 3.04 8.36
N PHE A 65 -8.68 1.82 8.25
CA PHE A 65 -9.37 0.69 7.61
C PHE A 65 -9.67 -0.43 8.62
N PRO A 66 -10.82 -0.41 9.31
CA PRO A 66 -11.14 -1.36 10.37
C PRO A 66 -11.30 -2.81 9.90
N ASP A 67 -11.46 -3.05 8.59
CA ASP A 67 -11.49 -4.39 8.00
C ASP A 67 -10.09 -5.05 7.96
N VAL A 68 -9.02 -4.26 8.11
CA VAL A 68 -7.66 -4.77 8.22
C VAL A 68 -7.39 -5.19 9.66
N ILE A 69 -7.46 -6.49 9.91
CA ILE A 69 -7.37 -7.05 11.27
C ILE A 69 -5.93 -7.36 11.73
N PHE A 70 -4.95 -7.31 10.81
CA PHE A 70 -3.56 -7.67 11.07
C PHE A 70 -2.62 -7.01 10.07
N ALA A 71 -1.45 -6.58 10.53
CA ALA A 71 -0.35 -6.13 9.69
C ALA A 71 0.98 -6.70 10.20
N TYR A 72 1.90 -6.93 9.28
CA TYR A 72 3.28 -7.34 9.52
C TYR A 72 4.18 -6.60 8.55
N GLY A 73 5.30 -6.06 9.04
CA GLY A 73 6.27 -5.35 8.23
C GLY A 73 7.69 -5.80 8.52
N TYR A 74 8.53 -5.82 7.49
CA TYR A 74 9.94 -6.16 7.54
C TYR A 74 10.70 -5.46 6.41
N SER A 75 11.83 -4.82 6.72
CA SER A 75 12.59 -4.01 5.74
C SER A 75 11.72 -2.87 5.19
N ASP A 76 11.33 -2.95 3.93
CA ASP A 76 10.61 -1.95 3.14
C ASP A 76 9.24 -2.46 2.66
N GLU A 77 8.78 -3.58 3.23
CA GLU A 77 7.41 -4.11 3.14
C GLU A 77 6.67 -4.07 4.49
#